data_AF-N1SA19-F1
#
_entry.id   AF-N1SA19-F1
#
_cell.length_a   1.000
_cell.length_b   1.000
_cell.length_c   1.000
_cell.angle_alpha   90.00
_cell.angle_beta   90.00
_cell.angle_gamma   90.00
#
_symmetry.space_group_name_H-M   'P 1'
#
loop_
_entity.id
_entity.type
_entity.pdbx_description
1 polymer ?
#
loop_
_entity_poly.entity_id
_entity_poly.type
_entity_poly.pdbx_seq_one_letter_code
_entity_poly.pdbx_strand_id
1 'polypeptide(L)'
;MAGEFWLLLIQLAGKVKRAEETVERVRLVDSKDLVEEFIEAGERLWAKLVSLLKKCEAPMLEAYKLKERKHVEKNAGVVFIDTLFGQDKELKRTERWMQNMRTYNLRFDANCEDMIRNPSKY
;
A
#
# COMPACT_ATOMS: atom_id res chain seq x y z
N MET A 1 7.43 -13.03 -2.20
CA MET A 1 7.45 -11.64 -1.67
C MET A 1 6.80 -10.64 -2.62
N ALA A 2 7.32 -10.42 -3.84
CA ALA A 2 6.75 -9.42 -4.77
C ALA A 2 5.27 -9.69 -5.14
N GLY A 3 4.88 -10.95 -5.36
CA GLY A 3 3.48 -11.30 -5.62
C GLY A 3 2.54 -11.00 -4.44
N GLU A 4 2.96 -11.32 -3.21
CA GLU A 4 2.19 -10.98 -2.01
C GLU A 4 2.10 -9.45 -1.82
N PHE A 5 3.20 -8.73 -2.03
CA PHE A 5 3.22 -7.27 -1.99
C PHE A 5 2.19 -6.67 -2.97
N TRP A 6 2.13 -7.19 -4.20
CA TRP A 6 1.15 -6.78 -5.19
C TRP A 6 -0.30 -7.06 -4.76
N LEU A 7 -0.56 -8.24 -4.18
CA LEU A 7 -1.89 -8.57 -3.66
C LEU A 7 -2.32 -7.61 -2.54
N LEU A 8 -1.40 -7.25 -1.64
CA LEU A 8 -1.67 -6.28 -0.58
C LEU A 8 -2.02 -4.90 -1.15
N LEU A 9 -1.38 -4.48 -2.25
CA LEU A 9 -1.70 -3.21 -2.93
C LEU A 9 -3.10 -3.21 -3.53
N ILE A 10 -3.48 -4.29 -4.22
CA ILE A 10 -4.83 -4.45 -4.77
C ILE A 10 -5.87 -4.40 -3.64
N GLN A 11 -5.60 -5.09 -2.53
CA GLN A 11 -6.49 -5.10 -1.38
C GLN A 11 -6.64 -3.71 -0.75
N LEU A 12 -5.54 -2.98 -0.54
CA LEU A 12 -5.57 -1.61 0.00
C LEU A 12 -6.42 -0.69 -0.88
N ALA A 13 -6.10 -0.63 -2.17
CA ALA A 13 -6.77 0.25 -3.11
C ALA A 13 -8.27 -0.09 -3.22
N GLY A 14 -8.61 -1.38 -3.28
CA GLY A 14 -10.00 -1.82 -3.35
C GLY A 14 -10.79 -1.53 -2.07
N LYS A 15 -10.19 -1.69 -0.89
CA LYS A 15 -10.87 -1.44 0.39
C LYS A 15 -11.11 0.03 0.64
N VAL A 16 -10.08 0.86 0.48
CA VAL A 16 -10.17 2.31 0.68
C VAL A 16 -11.22 2.90 -0.27
N LYS A 17 -11.13 2.59 -1.56
CA LYS A 17 -12.09 3.08 -2.55
C LYS A 17 -13.54 2.70 -2.22
N ARG A 18 -13.79 1.43 -1.87
CA ARG A 18 -15.15 0.99 -1.50
C ARG A 18 -15.66 1.68 -0.24
N ALA A 19 -14.79 1.92 0.74
CA ALA A 19 -15.15 2.64 1.95
C ALA A 19 -15.52 4.09 1.63
N GLU A 20 -14.68 4.81 0.88
CA GLU A 20 -14.94 6.19 0.43
C GLU A 20 -16.25 6.33 -0.34
N GLU A 21 -16.54 5.41 -1.26
CA GLU A 21 -17.77 5.41 -2.07
C GLU A 21 -19.03 5.09 -1.25
N THR A 22 -18.88 4.50 -0.06
CA THR A 22 -20.01 3.99 0.74
C THR A 22 -20.24 4.74 2.04
N VAL A 23 -19.22 5.40 2.60
CA VAL A 23 -19.28 6.00 3.94
C VAL A 23 -20.43 7.01 4.11
N GLU A 24 -20.75 7.77 3.07
CA GLU A 24 -21.88 8.72 3.07
C GLU A 24 -23.27 8.04 3.15
N ARG A 25 -23.34 6.73 2.94
CA ARG A 25 -24.58 5.95 3.02
C ARG A 25 -24.79 5.30 4.39
N VAL A 26 -23.77 5.29 5.25
CA VAL A 26 -23.82 4.79 6.63
C VAL A 26 -24.53 5.84 7.50
N ARG A 27 -25.55 5.45 8.27
CA ARG A 27 -26.46 6.41 8.92
C ARG A 27 -26.14 6.65 10.39
N LEU A 28 -25.66 5.64 11.09
CA LEU A 28 -25.21 5.73 12.48
C LEU A 28 -23.85 6.41 12.50
N VAL A 29 -23.77 7.46 13.32
CA VAL A 29 -22.57 8.30 13.45
C VAL A 29 -21.37 7.45 13.87
N ASP A 30 -21.49 6.63 14.91
CA ASP A 30 -20.39 5.77 15.38
C ASP A 30 -19.87 4.80 14.31
N SER A 31 -20.76 4.31 13.45
CA SER A 31 -20.38 3.41 12.34
C SER A 31 -19.70 4.18 11.21
N LYS A 32 -20.18 5.39 10.92
CA LYS A 32 -19.57 6.29 9.95
C LYS A 32 -18.15 6.69 10.40
N ASP A 33 -18.01 7.16 11.63
CA ASP A 33 -16.72 7.57 12.22
C ASP A 33 -15.70 6.42 12.16
N LEU A 34 -16.13 5.20 12.50
CA LEU A 34 -15.28 4.01 12.40
C LEU A 34 -14.81 3.74 10.96
N VAL A 35 -15.69 3.85 9.97
CA VAL A 35 -15.31 3.69 8.55
C VAL A 35 -14.33 4.78 8.11
N GLU A 36 -14.54 6.03 8.52
CA GLU A 36 -13.65 7.15 8.23
C GLU A 36 -12.24 6.93 8.83
N GLU A 37 -12.15 6.45 10.07
CA GLU A 37 -10.86 6.10 10.69
C GLU A 37 -10.07 5.05 9.88
N PHE A 38 -10.78 4.07 9.30
CA PHE A 38 -10.17 3.05 8.45
C PHE A 38 -9.79 3.57 7.05
N ILE A 39 -10.51 4.55 6.51
CA ILE A 39 -10.12 5.25 5.28
C ILE A 39 -8.79 5.97 5.54
N GLU A 40 -8.72 6.80 6.58
CA GLU A 40 -7.50 7.53 6.92
C GLU A 40 -6.32 6.58 7.22
N ALA A 41 -6.57 5.46 7.91
CA ALA A 41 -5.55 4.45 8.16
C ALA A 41 -5.00 3.85 6.86
N GLY A 42 -5.87 3.64 5.87
CA GLY A 42 -5.49 3.20 4.52
C GLY A 42 -4.65 4.24 3.79
N GLU A 43 -5.04 5.51 3.83
CA GLU A 43 -4.26 6.62 3.26
C GLU A 43 -2.87 6.76 3.90
N ARG A 44 -2.78 6.60 5.23
CA ARG A 44 -1.49 6.58 5.94
C ARG A 44 -0.60 5.42 5.48
N LEU A 45 -1.18 4.26 5.13
CA LEU A 45 -0.42 3.14 4.56
C LEU A 45 0.03 3.45 3.13
N TRP A 46 -0.80 4.13 2.34
CA TRP A 46 -0.45 4.59 0.99
C TRP A 46 0.70 5.61 1.03
N ALA A 47 0.66 6.58 1.94
CA ALA A 47 1.74 7.54 2.12
C ALA A 47 3.07 6.87 2.52
N LYS A 48 3.02 5.83 3.37
CA LYS A 48 4.21 5.04 3.74
C LYS A 48 4.77 4.25 2.54
N LEU A 49 3.90 3.71 1.69
CA LEU A 49 4.33 3.07 0.44
C LEU A 49 5.04 4.07 -0.46
N VAL A 50 4.45 5.25 -0.71
CA VAL A 50 5.08 6.29 -1.54
C VAL A 50 6.45 6.68 -0.98
N SER A 51 6.56 6.83 0.35
CA SER A 51 7.85 7.10 1.00
C SER A 51 8.89 5.99 0.79
N LEU A 52 8.47 4.72 0.80
CA LEU A 52 9.32 3.56 0.51
C LEU A 52 9.78 3.55 -0.95
N LEU A 53 8.86 3.81 -1.90
CA LEU A 53 9.16 3.85 -3.32
C LEU A 53 10.15 4.96 -3.67
N LYS A 54 10.00 6.15 -3.08
CA LYS A 54 10.93 7.27 -3.27
C LYS A 54 12.37 6.93 -2.88
N LYS A 55 12.58 6.07 -1.89
CA LYS A 55 13.93 5.62 -1.50
C LYS A 55 14.56 4.69 -2.51
N CYS A 56 13.75 4.05 -3.34
CA CYS A 56 14.21 3.22 -4.44
C CYS A 56 14.54 4.03 -5.70
N GLU A 57 14.07 5.29 -5.80
CA GLU A 57 14.26 6.13 -6.99
C GLU A 57 15.69 6.58 -7.20
N ALA A 58 16.42 6.94 -6.14
CA ALA A 58 17.80 7.43 -6.29
C ALA A 58 18.75 6.38 -6.92
N PRO A 59 18.81 5.13 -6.42
CA PRO A 59 19.59 4.06 -7.07
C PRO A 59 19.10 3.74 -8.49
N MET A 60 17.79 3.79 -8.72
CA MET A 60 17.20 3.57 -10.04
C MET A 60 17.66 4.65 -11.05
N LEU A 61 17.64 5.92 -10.65
CA LEU A 61 18.04 7.05 -11.48
C LEU A 61 19.54 7.03 -11.80
N GLU A 62 20.37 6.64 -10.84
CA GLU A 62 21.81 6.42 -11.07
C GLU A 62 22.03 5.32 -12.10
N ALA A 63 21.35 4.19 -11.97
CA ALA A 63 21.44 3.08 -12.92
C ALA A 63 20.96 3.48 -14.34
N TYR A 64 19.89 4.27 -14.43
CA TYR A 64 19.38 4.80 -15.69
C TYR A 64 20.45 5.66 -16.40
N LYS A 65 21.05 6.62 -15.70
CA LYS A 65 22.11 7.49 -16.24
C LYS A 65 23.36 6.72 -16.65
N LEU A 66 23.71 5.64 -15.93
CA LEU A 66 24.86 4.80 -16.27
C LEU A 66 24.60 3.95 -17.51
N LYS A 67 23.37 3.46 -17.69
CA LYS A 67 22.97 2.72 -18.89
C LYS A 67 23.11 3.55 -20.16
N GLU A 68 22.67 4.82 -20.13
CA GLU A 68 22.84 5.76 -21.26
C GLU A 68 24.31 5.98 -21.63
N ARG A 69 25.21 5.91 -20.66
CA ARG A 69 26.65 6.19 -20.86
C ARG A 69 27.49 4.97 -21.23
N LYS A 70 27.11 3.75 -20.83
CA LYS A 70 28.03 2.60 -20.83
C LYS A 70 27.43 1.24 -21.24
N HIS A 71 26.24 1.16 -21.85
CA HIS A 71 25.63 -0.14 -22.24
C HIS A 71 25.64 -1.19 -21.09
N VAL A 72 25.37 -0.74 -19.86
CA VAL A 72 25.41 -1.60 -18.66
C VAL A 72 24.19 -2.54 -18.63
N GLU A 73 24.42 -3.79 -18.21
CA GLU A 73 23.41 -4.88 -18.19
C GLU A 73 22.25 -4.65 -17.21
N LYS A 74 22.48 -3.94 -16.09
CA LYS A 74 21.43 -3.70 -15.09
C LYS A 74 20.52 -2.54 -15.53
N ASN A 75 19.34 -2.89 -16.04
CA ASN A 75 18.27 -1.93 -16.30
C ASN A 75 17.70 -1.36 -15.00
N ALA A 76 17.24 -0.11 -15.03
CA ALA A 76 16.68 0.63 -13.89
C ALA A 76 15.61 -0.17 -13.09
N GLY A 77 14.76 -0.92 -13.79
CA GLY A 77 13.75 -1.78 -13.15
C GLY A 77 14.33 -2.92 -12.29
N VAL A 78 15.47 -3.51 -12.69
CA VAL A 78 16.15 -4.54 -11.88
C VAL A 78 16.69 -3.92 -10.59
N VAL A 79 17.30 -2.74 -10.69
CA VAL A 79 17.83 -2.02 -9.52
C VAL A 79 16.72 -1.62 -8.55
N PHE A 80 15.53 -1.29 -9.05
CA PHE A 80 14.38 -1.03 -8.21
C PHE A 80 13.94 -2.26 -7.41
N ILE A 81 13.79 -3.41 -8.07
CA ILE A 81 13.42 -4.67 -7.40
C ILE A 81 14.50 -5.09 -6.40
N ASP A 82 15.79 -4.99 -6.79
CA ASP A 82 16.94 -5.25 -5.91
C ASP A 82 16.94 -4.30 -4.69
N THR A 83 16.55 -3.04 -4.86
CA THR A 83 16.52 -2.07 -3.75
C THR A 83 15.32 -2.30 -2.83
N LEU A 84 14.15 -2.59 -3.40
CA LEU A 84 12.90 -2.76 -2.65
C LEU A 84 12.85 -4.08 -1.86
N PHE A 85 13.40 -5.15 -2.45
CA PHE A 85 13.34 -6.50 -1.88
C PHE A 85 14.70 -7.11 -1.54
N GLY A 86 15.82 -6.43 -1.82
CA GLY A 86 17.16 -6.91 -1.47
C GLY A 86 17.47 -6.79 0.02
N GLN A 87 18.13 -7.81 0.56
CA GLN A 87 18.34 -8.01 2.00
C GLN A 87 19.02 -6.83 2.71
N ASP A 88 19.99 -6.19 2.06
CA ASP A 88 20.78 -5.08 2.64
C ASP A 88 20.28 -3.69 2.24
N LYS A 89 19.05 -3.60 1.71
CA LYS A 89 18.44 -2.36 1.22
C LYS A 89 17.14 -2.06 1.99
N GLU A 90 16.03 -1.84 1.30
CA GLU A 90 14.78 -1.45 1.93
C GLU A 90 13.92 -2.65 2.38
N LEU A 91 14.41 -3.90 2.23
CA LEU A 91 13.65 -5.12 2.54
C LEU A 91 12.96 -5.07 3.91
N LYS A 92 13.67 -4.73 4.98
CA LYS A 92 13.09 -4.66 6.34
C LYS A 92 11.92 -3.66 6.44
N ARG A 93 11.98 -2.57 5.69
CA ARG A 93 10.90 -1.55 5.65
C ARG A 93 9.73 -2.05 4.79
N THR A 94 10.02 -2.72 3.68
CA THR A 94 9.04 -3.40 2.84
C THR A 94 8.26 -4.44 3.65
N GLU A 95 8.94 -5.34 4.36
CA GLU A 95 8.32 -6.37 5.20
C GLU A 95 7.48 -5.79 6.33
N ARG A 96 7.98 -4.73 6.99
CA ARG A 96 7.22 -4.02 8.02
C ARG A 96 5.96 -3.38 7.45
N TRP A 97 6.05 -2.76 6.28
CA TRP A 97 4.89 -2.20 5.59
C TRP A 97 3.88 -3.29 5.22
N MET A 98 4.35 -4.41 4.67
CA MET A 98 3.49 -5.57 4.36
C MET A 98 2.82 -6.14 5.61
N GLN A 99 3.51 -6.21 6.75
CA GLN A 99 2.92 -6.66 8.01
C GLN A 99 1.82 -5.72 8.49
N ASN A 100 2.04 -4.40 8.41
CA ASN A 100 1.01 -3.42 8.76
C ASN A 100 -0.20 -3.52 7.83
N MET A 101 0.02 -3.78 6.53
CA MET A 101 -1.04 -4.04 5.56
C MET A 101 -1.87 -5.27 5.90
N ARG A 102 -1.23 -6.38 6.31
CA ARG A 102 -1.94 -7.58 6.76
C ARG A 102 -2.83 -7.31 7.97
N THR A 103 -2.30 -6.59 8.97
CA THR A 103 -3.07 -6.18 10.14
C THR A 103 -4.24 -5.25 9.77
N TYR A 104 -4.00 -4.30 8.86
CA TYR A 104 -5.04 -3.41 8.36
C TYR A 104 -6.16 -4.20 7.68
N ASN A 105 -5.83 -5.08 6.75
CA ASN A 105 -6.83 -5.88 6.03
C ASN A 105 -7.67 -6.72 6.99
N LEU A 106 -7.04 -7.42 7.94
CA LEU A 106 -7.75 -8.21 8.95
C LEU A 106 -8.74 -7.36 9.76
N ARG A 107 -8.31 -6.18 10.19
CA ARG A 107 -9.14 -5.27 11.00
C ARG A 107 -10.25 -4.64 10.17
N PHE A 108 -9.95 -4.22 8.94
CA PHE A 108 -10.96 -3.69 8.03
C PHE A 108 -12.04 -4.72 7.75
N ASP A 109 -11.66 -5.98 7.51
CA ASP A 109 -12.61 -7.07 7.27
C ASP A 109 -13.51 -7.32 8.49
N ALA A 110 -12.93 -7.30 9.68
CA ALA A 110 -13.67 -7.53 10.93
C ALA A 110 -14.61 -6.36 11.30
N ASN A 111 -14.25 -5.12 10.97
CA ASN A 111 -14.97 -3.94 11.45
C ASN A 111 -15.82 -3.29 10.37
N CYS A 112 -15.35 -3.20 9.12
CA CYS A 112 -15.97 -2.37 8.09
C CYS A 112 -16.70 -3.15 7.00
N GLU A 113 -16.35 -4.42 6.74
CA GLU A 113 -16.83 -5.12 5.55
C GLU A 113 -18.37 -5.30 5.54
N ASP A 114 -19.02 -5.57 6.68
CA ASP A 114 -20.49 -5.66 6.72
C ASP A 114 -21.15 -4.29 6.58
N MET A 115 -20.59 -3.25 7.22
CA MET A 115 -21.09 -1.88 7.12
C MET A 115 -21.05 -1.37 5.69
N ILE A 116 -19.95 -1.67 4.97
CA ILE A 116 -19.79 -1.29 3.55
C ILE A 116 -20.74 -2.10 2.65
N ARG A 117 -21.01 -3.37 2.96
CA ARG A 117 -21.95 -4.18 2.17
C ARG A 117 -23.41 -3.82 2.43
N ASN A 118 -23.73 -3.42 3.65
CA ASN A 118 -25.10 -3.18 4.12
C ASN A 118 -25.24 -1.82 4.81
N PRO A 119 -24.90 -0.69 4.15
CA PRO A 119 -24.76 0.61 4.81
C PRO A 119 -26.07 1.14 5.42
N SER A 120 -27.23 0.70 4.95
CA SER A 120 -28.53 1.13 5.50
C SER A 120 -28.90 0.45 6.83
N LYS A 121 -28.18 -0.59 7.26
CA LYS A 121 -28.35 -1.22 8.58
C LYS A 121 -27.57 -0.49 9.68
N TYR A 122 -26.60 0.30 9.27
CA TYR A 122 -25.65 1.01 10.10
C TYR A 122 -25.76 2.50 9.85
#